data_AF-P60980-F1
#
_entry.id   AF-P60980-F1
#
_cell.length_a   1.000
_cell.length_b   1.000
_cell.length_c   1.000
_cell.angle_alpha   90.00
_cell.angle_beta   90.00
_cell.angle_gamma   90.00
#
_symmetry.space_group_name_H-M   'P 1'
#
loop_
_entity.id
_entity.type
_entity.pdbx_description
1 polymer ?
#
loop_
_entity_poly.entity_id
_entity_poly.type
_entity_poly.pdbx_seq_one_letter_code
_entity_poly.pdbx_strand_id
1 'polypeptide(L)' 'MKTSVFVLVLGLVLLFAVSFATEMEESARECGKFMWKCKNSNDCCKDLVCSSRWKWCVLASPF' A
#
# COMPACT_ATOMS: atom_id res chain seq x y z
N MET A 1 7.64 12.12 40.40
CA MET A 1 7.47 12.95 39.19
C MET A 1 8.38 12.54 38.04
N LYS A 2 9.65 12.17 38.27
CA LYS A 2 10.60 11.81 37.19
C LYS A 2 10.24 10.52 36.44
N THR A 3 9.87 9.46 37.14
CA THR A 3 9.56 8.13 36.55
C THR A 3 8.35 8.15 35.62
N SER A 4 7.35 8.98 35.91
CA SER A 4 6.13 9.10 35.09
C SER A 4 6.43 9.63 33.69
N VAL A 5 7.35 10.60 33.58
CA VAL A 5 7.75 11.17 32.29
C VAL A 5 8.45 10.13 31.42
N PHE A 6 9.31 9.29 32.01
CA PHE A 6 9.98 8.21 31.26
C PHE A 6 8.97 7.20 30.68
N VAL A 7 7.94 6.83 31.45
CA VAL A 7 6.90 5.90 30.97
C VAL A 7 6.12 6.51 29.81
N LEU A 8 5.75 7.80 29.89
CA LEU A 8 5.05 8.49 28.81
C LEU A 8 5.89 8.57 27.53
N VAL A 9 7.17 8.89 27.65
CA VAL A 9 8.09 8.96 26.50
C VAL A 9 8.26 7.57 25.86
N LEU A 10 8.43 6.51 26.66
CA LEU A 10 8.51 5.14 26.14
C LEU A 10 7.22 4.72 25.44
N GLY A 11 6.05 5.04 26.01
CA GLY A 11 4.76 4.77 25.39
C GLY A 11 4.58 5.49 24.04
N LEU A 12 4.97 6.77 23.97
CA LEU A 12 4.96 7.53 22.72
C LEU A 12 5.89 6.93 21.67
N VAL A 13 7.13 6.56 22.04
CA VAL A 13 8.08 5.92 21.12
C VAL A 13 7.53 4.60 20.57
N LEU A 14 6.89 3.79 21.41
CA LEU A 14 6.24 2.55 20.98
C LEU A 14 5.07 2.81 20.02
N LEU A 15 4.22 3.80 20.31
CA LEU A 15 3.12 4.19 19.42
C LEU A 15 3.65 4.64 18.05
N PHE A 16 4.68 5.48 18.02
CA PHE A 16 5.33 5.89 16.77
C PHE A 16 5.87 4.69 16.00
N ALA A 17 6.59 3.77 16.65
CA ALA A 17 7.14 2.58 16.01
C ALA A 17 6.03 1.69 15.38
N VAL A 18 4.89 1.55 16.05
CA VAL A 18 3.73 0.81 15.51
C VAL A 18 3.13 1.53 14.31
N SER A 19 2.93 2.85 14.36
CA SER A 19 2.41 3.62 13.23
C SER A 19 3.30 3.46 11.99
N PHE A 20 4.62 3.58 12.14
CA PHE A 20 5.53 3.36 11.02
C PHE A 20 5.41 1.94 10.49
N ALA A 21 5.38 0.92 11.35
CA ALA A 21 5.22 -0.47 10.90
C ALA A 21 3.93 -0.70 10.09
N THR A 22 2.82 -0.06 10.48
CA THR A 22 1.56 -0.17 9.73
C THR A 22 1.61 0.52 8.37
N GLU A 23 2.34 1.63 8.24
CA GLU A 23 2.52 2.32 6.96
C GLU A 23 3.44 1.54 5.99
N MET A 24 4.39 0.76 6.53
CA MET A 24 5.27 -0.07 5.71
C MET A 24 4.53 -1.25 5.07
N GLU A 25 3.45 -1.76 5.68
CA GLU A 25 2.70 -2.90 5.12
C GLU A 25 1.87 -2.48 3.89
N GLU A 26 1.42 -1.22 3.82
CA GLU A 26 0.75 -0.68 2.64
C GLU A 26 1.71 -0.49 1.45
N SER A 27 3.02 -0.44 1.72
CA SER A 27 4.07 -0.38 0.69
C SER A 27 4.50 -1.74 0.14
N ALA A 28 3.92 -2.84 0.62
CA ALA A 28 4.11 -4.18 0.08
C ALA A 28 3.40 -4.33 -1.30
N ARG A 29 3.91 -3.62 -2.31
CA ARG A 29 3.47 -3.60 -3.71
C ARG A 29 1.94 -3.56 -3.86
N GLU A 30 1.36 -2.39 -3.63
CA GLU A 30 0.03 -2.13 -4.18
C GLU A 30 0.03 -2.50 -5.68
N CYS A 31 -0.75 -3.51 -6.05
CA CYS A 31 -0.97 -3.84 -7.44
C CYS A 31 -1.80 -2.72 -8.11
N GLY A 32 -1.62 -2.53 -9.41
CA GLY A 32 -2.28 -1.47 -10.16
C GLY A 32 -3.79 -1.60 -10.12
N LYS A 33 -4.46 -0.56 -9.62
CA LYS A 33 -5.91 -0.44 -9.55
C LYS A 33 -6.50 -0.04 -10.91
N PHE A 34 -7.81 -0.06 -11.04
CA PHE A 34 -8.49 0.40 -12.26
C PHE A 34 -8.00 1.79 -12.69
N MET A 35 -7.74 1.97 -13.99
CA MET A 35 -7.17 3.18 -14.61
C MET A 35 -5.73 3.54 -14.21
N TRP A 36 -5.03 2.70 -13.42
CA TRP A 36 -3.60 2.91 -13.17
C TRP A 36 -2.78 2.62 -14.41
N LYS A 37 -1.78 3.46 -14.66
CA LYS A 37 -0.84 3.28 -15.75
C LYS A 37 -0.11 1.94 -15.59
N CYS A 38 -0.04 1.17 -16.68
CA CYS A 38 0.59 -0.13 -16.69
C CYS A 38 1.44 -0.29 -17.95
N LYS A 39 2.46 -1.13 -17.86
CA LYS A 39 3.26 -1.60 -19.00
C LYS A 39 2.91 -3.04 -19.33
N ASN A 40 2.70 -3.86 -18.30
CA ASN A 40 2.37 -5.28 -18.38
C ASN A 40 1.16 -5.61 -17.50
N SER A 41 0.50 -6.74 -17.75
CA SER A 41 -0.63 -7.19 -16.92
C SER A 41 -0.23 -7.51 -15.48
N ASN A 42 1.04 -7.87 -15.23
CA ASN A 42 1.57 -8.11 -13.88
C ASN A 42 1.65 -6.83 -13.03
N ASP A 43 1.53 -5.65 -13.66
CA ASP A 43 1.47 -4.38 -12.95
C ASP A 43 0.09 -4.13 -12.35
N CYS A 44 -0.94 -4.89 -12.75
CA CYS A 44 -2.34 -4.72 -12.34
C CYS A 44 -2.73 -5.75 -11.26
N CYS A 45 -3.78 -5.46 -10.49
CA CYS A 45 -4.34 -6.43 -9.55
C CYS A 45 -5.03 -7.61 -10.27
N LYS A 46 -5.29 -8.71 -9.53
CA LYS A 46 -5.72 -10.02 -10.05
C LYS A 46 -6.94 -10.01 -10.99
N ASP A 47 -7.81 -9.00 -10.87
CA ASP A 47 -9.04 -8.87 -11.68
C ASP A 47 -8.91 -7.87 -12.85
N LEU A 48 -7.71 -7.33 -13.04
CA LEU A 48 -7.40 -6.28 -14.01
C LEU A 48 -6.28 -6.75 -14.96
N VAL A 49 -6.41 -6.37 -16.23
CA VAL A 49 -5.39 -6.59 -17.25
C VAL A 49 -4.90 -5.26 -17.80
N CYS A 50 -3.64 -5.23 -18.23
CA CYS A 50 -3.11 -4.02 -18.85
C CYS A 50 -3.64 -3.89 -20.28
N SER A 51 -4.44 -2.86 -20.54
CA SER A 51 -4.93 -2.62 -21.90
C SER A 51 -3.80 -2.14 -22.80
N SER A 52 -3.49 -2.87 -23.87
CA SER A 52 -2.50 -2.42 -24.86
C SER A 52 -2.91 -1.13 -25.58
N ARG A 53 -4.22 -0.88 -25.71
CA ARG A 53 -4.79 0.32 -26.35
C ARG A 53 -4.65 1.55 -25.46
N TRP A 54 -4.94 1.40 -24.16
CA TRP A 54 -5.03 2.54 -23.24
C TRP A 54 -3.81 2.72 -22.34
N LYS A 55 -2.96 1.69 -22.19
CA LYS A 55 -1.80 1.66 -21.28
C LYS A 55 -2.17 1.90 -19.81
N TRP A 56 -3.36 1.45 -19.42
CA TRP A 56 -3.79 1.37 -18.04
C TRP A 56 -4.57 0.07 -17.74
N CYS A 57 -4.68 -0.25 -16.46
CA CYS A 57 -5.38 -1.42 -15.95
C CYS A 57 -6.88 -1.30 -16.17
N VAL A 58 -7.48 -2.26 -16.88
CA VAL A 58 -8.91 -2.37 -17.15
C VAL A 58 -9.45 -3.70 -16.63
N LEU A 59 -10.75 -3.77 -16.35
CA LEU A 59 -11.38 -5.02 -15.92
C LEU A 59 -11.10 -6.12 -16.94
N ALA A 60 -10.70 -7.29 -16.46
CA ALA A 60 -10.59 -8.50 -17.28
C ALA A 60 -12.00 -8.91 -17.71
N SER A 61 -12.51 -8.33 -18.81
CA SER A 61 -13.82 -8.66 -19.33
C SER A 61 -13.77 -10.06 -19.96
N PRO A 62 -14.69 -10.98 -19.59
CA PRO A 62 -14.85 -12.24 -20.29
C PRO A 62 -15.53 -11.92 -21.63
N PHE A 63 -14.74 -11.82 -22.70
CA PHE A 63 -15.27 -11.91 -24.06
C PHE A 63 -15.61 -13.37 -24.38
#